data_AF-A0A9P7BMH2-F1
#
_entry.id   AF-A0A9P7BMH2-F1
#
_cell.length_a   1.000
_cell.length_b   1.000
_cell.length_c   1.000
_cell.angle_alpha   90.00
_cell.angle_beta   90.00
_cell.angle_gamma   90.00
#
_symmetry.space_group_name_H-M   'P 1'
#
loop_
_entity.id
_entity.type
_entity.pdbx_description
1 polymer ?
#
loop_
_entity_poly.entity_id
_entity_poly.type
_entity_poly.pdbx_seq_one_letter_code
_entity_poly.pdbx_strand_id
1 'polypeptide(L)'
;MGCCMSNCSFFEKETIYEVVLDANGVAQRVSKGQGTHFIHVSPHKETVLKEKSEITYPSPTYQNKSPSLIKPPMYEHRRIQPLTKV
;
A
#
# COMPACT_ATOMS: atom_id res chain seq x y z
N MET A 1 34.19 -4.74 34.48
CA MET A 1 33.01 -5.20 33.73
C MET A 1 31.96 -4.11 33.83
N GLY A 2 31.82 -3.29 32.80
CA GLY A 2 30.85 -2.19 32.76
C GLY A 2 30.03 -2.33 31.49
N CYS A 3 28.73 -2.60 31.65
CA CYS A 3 27.81 -2.95 30.58
C CYS A 3 27.68 -1.83 29.54
N CYS A 4 28.05 -2.13 28.30
CA CYS A 4 27.68 -1.37 27.11
C CYS A 4 26.20 -1.61 26.80
N MET A 5 25.31 -0.91 27.51
CA MET A 5 23.92 -0.78 27.06
C MET A 5 23.84 0.38 26.07
N SER A 6 24.33 0.16 24.86
CA SER A 6 23.84 0.94 23.71
C SER A 6 22.37 0.58 23.56
N ASN A 7 21.49 1.48 23.99
CA ASN A 7 20.04 1.40 23.90
C ASN A 7 19.58 0.46 22.78
N CYS A 8 19.13 -0.73 23.18
CA CYS A 8 18.48 -1.72 22.34
C CYS A 8 17.09 -1.21 21.94
N SER A 9 17.06 -0.12 21.18
CA SER A 9 15.94 0.18 20.31
C SER A 9 16.51 0.03 18.91
N PHE A 10 16.73 -1.23 18.54
CA PHE A 10 16.86 -1.65 17.16
C PHE A 10 15.55 -1.22 16.48
N PHE A 11 15.45 0.06 16.14
CA PHE A 11 14.47 0.58 15.21
C PHE A 11 14.77 -0.19 13.95
N GLU A 12 14.08 -1.29 13.76
CA GLU A 12 14.07 -2.06 12.54
C GLU A 12 13.51 -1.15 11.46
N LYS A 13 14.38 -0.33 10.90
CA LYS A 13 14.04 0.58 9.83
C LYS A 13 13.72 -0.29 8.64
N GLU A 14 12.47 -0.21 8.21
CA GLU A 14 12.02 -0.71 6.93
C GLU A 14 12.96 -0.20 5.83
N THR A 15 13.47 -1.12 5.01
CA THR A 15 14.32 -0.80 3.87
C THR A 15 13.46 -0.74 2.61
N ILE A 16 13.55 0.37 1.87
CA ILE A 16 12.74 0.62 0.67
C ILE A 16 13.65 0.61 -0.56
N TYR A 17 13.31 -0.22 -1.55
CA TYR A 17 14.01 -0.29 -2.83
C TYR A 17 13.14 0.22 -3.97
N GLU A 18 13.70 1.06 -4.84
CA GLU A 18 13.07 1.42 -6.12
C GLU A 18 13.36 0.35 -7.17
N VAL A 19 12.31 -0.10 -7.86
CA VAL A 19 12.40 -1.15 -8.87
C VAL A 19 11.56 -0.85 -10.11
N VAL A 20 11.89 -1.51 -11.20
CA VAL A 20 11.07 -1.61 -12.42
C VAL A 20 10.75 -3.08 -12.65
N LEU A 21 9.52 -3.39 -13.08
CA LEU A 21 9.12 -4.73 -13.46
C LEU A 21 9.43 -4.94 -14.95
N ASP A 22 10.08 -6.05 -15.30
CA ASP A 22 10.30 -6.42 -16.70
C ASP A 22 9.06 -7.11 -17.33
N ALA A 23 9.15 -7.50 -18.60
CA ALA A 23 8.06 -8.14 -19.34
C ALA A 23 7.58 -9.47 -18.73
N ASN A 24 8.41 -10.10 -17.89
CA ASN A 24 8.08 -11.35 -17.19
C ASN A 24 7.60 -11.09 -15.75
N GLY A 25 7.49 -9.82 -15.34
CA GLY A 25 7.12 -9.42 -13.99
C GLY A 25 8.26 -9.51 -12.97
N VAL A 26 9.52 -9.63 -13.40
CA VAL A 26 10.66 -9.68 -12.48
C VAL A 26 11.07 -8.26 -12.08
N ALA A 27 11.18 -8.02 -10.77
CA ALA A 27 11.59 -6.74 -10.24
C ALA A 27 13.12 -6.55 -10.31
N GLN A 28 13.55 -5.50 -11.00
CA GLN A 28 14.96 -5.10 -11.08
C GLN A 28 15.18 -3.80 -10.31
N ARG A 29 16.19 -3.77 -9.44
CA ARG A 29 16.55 -2.56 -8.68
C ARG A 29 17.12 -1.49 -9.60
N VAL A 30 16.73 -0.26 -9.35
CA VAL A 30 17.19 0.91 -10.11
C VAL A 30 17.57 2.05 -9.17
N SER A 31 18.21 3.07 -9.74
CA SER A 31 18.54 4.30 -9.02
C SER A 31 17.28 5.03 -8.57
N LYS A 32 17.41 5.77 -7.47
CA LYS A 32 16.33 6.60 -6.92
C LYS A 32 15.76 7.54 -8.00
N GLY A 33 14.43 7.60 -8.11
CA GLY A 33 13.73 8.40 -9.11
C GLY A 33 13.39 7.64 -10.39
N GLN A 34 14.08 6.54 -10.71
CA GLN A 34 13.90 5.81 -11.97
C GLN A 34 12.97 4.60 -11.85
N GLY A 35 12.61 4.20 -10.62
CA GLY A 35 11.70 3.07 -10.39
C GLY A 35 10.24 3.43 -10.63
N THR A 36 9.46 2.45 -11.06
CA THR A 36 8.00 2.51 -11.15
C THR A 36 7.30 1.88 -9.94
N HIS A 37 8.04 1.13 -9.12
CA HIS A 37 7.52 0.47 -7.93
C HIS A 37 8.51 0.59 -6.75
N PHE A 38 7.99 0.39 -5.54
CA PHE A 38 8.74 0.27 -4.31
C PHE A 38 8.58 -1.11 -3.70
N ILE A 39 9.70 -1.71 -3.29
CA ILE A 39 9.72 -2.91 -2.45
C ILE A 39 10.05 -2.50 -1.03
N HIS A 40 9.10 -2.74 -0.13
CA HIS A 40 9.19 -2.51 1.30
C HIS A 40 9.65 -3.80 2.00
N VAL A 41 10.87 -3.80 2.53
CA VAL A 41 11.45 -4.95 3.24
C VAL A 41 11.56 -4.60 4.72
N SER A 42 10.83 -5.36 5.54
CA SER A 42 10.89 -5.29 7.00
C SER A 42 11.25 -6.67 7.56
N PRO A 43 12.04 -6.76 8.64
CA PRO A 43 12.45 -8.05 9.22
C PRO A 43 11.31 -8.83 9.90
N HIS A 44 10.23 -8.14 10.30
CA HIS A 44 9.10 -8.75 11.01
C HIS A 44 7.76 -8.61 10.29
N LYS A 45 7.76 -8.14 9.04
CA LYS A 45 6.56 -8.01 8.23
C LYS A 45 6.80 -8.59 6.86
N GLU A 46 5.71 -8.92 6.18
CA GLU A 46 5.79 -9.37 4.80
C GLU A 46 6.40 -8.29 3.91
N THR A 47 7.12 -8.75 2.87
CA THR A 47 7.65 -7.84 1.86
C THR A 47 6.49 -7.36 0.98
N VAL A 48 6.32 -6.05 0.86
CA VAL A 48 5.22 -5.45 0.11
C VAL A 48 5.75 -4.74 -1.13
N LEU A 49 5.16 -5.06 -2.28
CA LEU A 49 5.36 -4.32 -3.53
C LEU A 49 4.27 -3.25 -3.65
N LYS A 50 4.66 -1.99 -3.86
CA LYS A 50 3.73 -0.88 -4.10
C LYS A 50 4.08 -0.19 -5.41
N GLU A 51 3.07 0.11 -6.21
CA GLU A 51 3.25 0.97 -7.38
C GLU A 51 3.57 2.40 -6.92
N LYS A 52 4.60 3.00 -7.54
CA LYS A 52 4.93 4.40 -7.35
C LYS A 52 3.96 5.18 -8.21
N SER A 53 2.82 5.55 -7.63
CA SER A 53 1.91 6.46 -8.30
C SER A 53 2.67 7.73 -8.65
N GLU A 54 2.73 8.06 -9.94
CA GLU A 54 3.10 9.40 -10.37
C GLU A 54 2.02 10.32 -9.81
N ILE A 55 2.30 10.90 -8.64
CA ILE A 55 1.65 12.13 -8.25
C ILE A 55 2.15 13.13 -9.30
N THR A 56 1.48 13.20 -10.45
CA THR A 56 1.36 14.44 -11.20
C THR A 56 0.82 15.40 -10.16
N TYR A 57 1.68 16.16 -9.50
CA TYR A 57 1.25 17.19 -8.58
C TYR A 57 0.38 18.14 -9.41
N PRO A 58 -0.95 18.25 -9.21
CA PRO A 58 -1.50 19.58 -9.39
C PRO A 58 -0.83 20.44 -8.31
N SER A 59 -0.44 21.66 -8.66
CA SER A 59 0.04 22.69 -7.73
C SER A 59 -0.57 22.59 -6.34
N PRO A 60 0.19 22.90 -5.28
CA PRO A 60 -0.17 22.58 -3.90
C PRO A 60 -1.46 23.31 -3.52
N THR A 61 -2.58 22.60 -3.52
CA THR A 61 -3.74 22.97 -2.73
C THR A 61 -3.91 21.88 -1.70
N TYR A 62 -3.44 22.16 -0.48
CA TYR A 62 -3.72 21.37 0.70
C TYR A 62 -5.22 21.08 0.76
N GLN A 63 -5.61 19.81 0.63
CA GLN A 63 -6.93 19.35 1.04
C GLN A 63 -6.72 18.08 1.87
N ASN A 64 -6.56 18.28 3.17
CA ASN A 64 -6.79 17.25 4.16
C ASN A 64 -8.23 16.75 3.98
N LYS A 65 -8.42 15.57 3.39
CA LYS A 65 -9.70 14.88 3.46
C LYS A 65 -9.48 13.47 3.95
N SER A 66 -9.62 13.32 5.26
CA SER A 66 -9.89 12.05 5.94
C SER A 66 -10.91 11.23 5.13
N PRO A 67 -10.72 9.92 4.91
CA PRO A 67 -11.72 9.11 4.24
C PRO A 67 -12.93 8.97 5.19
N SER A 68 -13.98 9.72 4.91
CA SER A 68 -15.30 9.48 5.45
C SER A 68 -15.76 8.08 5.02
N LEU A 69 -16.13 7.25 6.01
CA LEU A 69 -16.86 5.99 5.87
C LEU A 69 -17.76 5.98 4.63
N ILE A 70 -17.34 5.24 3.59
CA ILE A 70 -18.18 4.94 2.44
C ILE A 70 -19.26 3.97 2.96
N LYS A 71 -20.50 4.46 3.04
CA LYS A 71 -21.67 3.61 3.32
C LYS A 71 -21.69 2.46 2.30
N PRO A 72 -21.93 1.21 2.71
CA PRO A 72 -22.11 0.14 1.75
C PRO A 72 -23.34 0.44 0.88
N PRO A 73 -23.30 0.09 -0.42
CA PRO A 73 -24.47 0.22 -1.28
C PRO A 73 -25.60 -0.64 -0.71
N MET A 74 -26.75 -0.01 -0.44
CA MET A 74 -27.98 -0.73 -0.10
C MET A 74 -28.36 -1.63 -1.29
N TYR A 75 -28.24 -2.93 -1.09
CA TYR A 75 -28.87 -3.91 -1.96
C TYR A 75 -30.39 -3.78 -1.77
N GLU A 76 -31.06 -3.28 -2.80
CA GLU A 76 -32.51 -3.37 -2.96
C GLU A 76 -32.89 -4.85 -3.03
N HIS A 77 -33.35 -5.40 -1.91
CA HIS A 77 -34.04 -6.69 -1.86
C HIS A 77 -35.35 -6.57 -2.66
N ARG A 78 -35.29 -6.76 -3.98
CA ARG A 78 -36.47 -7.17 -4.74
C ARG A 78 -36.88 -8.56 -4.25
N ARG A 79 -37.80 -8.58 -3.29
CA ARG A 79 -38.49 -9.78 -2.81
C ARG A 79 -39.27 -10.36 -3.98
N ILE A 80 -38.74 -11.42 -4.61
CA ILE A 80 -39.49 -12.20 -5.58
C ILE A 80 -40.57 -12.95 -4.79
N GLN A 81 -41.83 -12.60 -5.01
CA GLN A 81 -42.96 -13.35 -4.45
C GLN A 81 -43.06 -14.69 -5.19
N PRO A 82 -43.28 -15.82 -4.50
CA PRO A 82 -43.53 -17.08 -5.18
C PRO A 82 -44.85 -17.00 -5.94
N LEU A 83 -44.84 -17.48 -7.18
CA LEU A 83 -46.01 -17.59 -8.05
C LEU A 83 -46.99 -18.60 -7.43
N THR A 84 -48.11 -18.12 -6.90
CA THR A 84 -49.22 -18.98 -6.48
C THR A 84 -49.88 -19.58 -7.72
N LYS A 85 -49.77 -20.89 -7.90
CA LYS A 85 -50.61 -21.65 -8.86
C LYS A 85 -52.01 -21.79 -8.26
N VAL A 86 -53.03 -21.26 -8.93
CA VAL A 86 -54.41 -21.80 -8.99
C VAL A 86 -54.96 -21.52 -10.38
#